data_AF-A0A829ZTD7-F1
#
_entry.id   AF-A0A829ZTD7-F1
#
_cell.length_a   1.000
_cell.length_b   1.000
_cell.length_c   1.000
_cell.angle_alpha   90.00
_cell.angle_beta   90.00
_cell.angle_gamma   90.00
#
_symmetry.space_group_name_H-M   'P 1'
#
loop_
_entity.id
_entity.type
_entity.pdbx_description
1 polymer ?
#
loop_
_entity_poly.entity_id
_entity_poly.type
_entity_poly.pdbx_seq_one_letter_code
_entity_poly.pdbx_strand_id
1 'polypeptide(L)'
;MKANELLVEDISIDRERRKALNELKEQLAQRAVNFLEGSKSKPSEMGDKQIRNLVALAQMAATPLEIEAFIDYQMGRDNKEVSWSKRIEGEPFGERLKRELKEIVDMARQKRPEDKRFSLLCLAQFFGYLAWRVKYLEYLRAQSGEGRR
;
A
#
# COMPACT_ATOMS: atom_id res chain seq x y z
N MET A 1 -31.81 11.82 -18.49
CA MET A 1 -31.26 10.53 -18.03
C MET A 1 -32.00 10.12 -16.78
N LYS A 2 -32.58 8.91 -16.77
CA LYS A 2 -33.43 8.42 -15.67
C LYS A 2 -32.52 7.74 -14.64
N ALA A 3 -32.74 7.94 -13.34
CA ALA A 3 -31.89 7.44 -12.26
C ALA A 3 -31.54 5.93 -12.33
N ASN A 4 -32.37 5.13 -13.01
CA ASN A 4 -32.14 3.71 -13.23
C ASN A 4 -30.97 3.42 -14.21
N GLU A 5 -30.70 4.31 -15.17
CA GLU A 5 -29.59 4.18 -16.13
C GLU A 5 -28.24 4.43 -15.43
N LEU A 6 -28.18 5.44 -14.56
CA LEU A 6 -26.98 5.77 -13.77
C LEU A 6 -26.58 4.63 -12.80
N LEU A 7 -27.56 3.97 -12.17
CA LEU A 7 -27.30 2.83 -11.28
C LEU A 7 -26.74 1.61 -12.02
N VAL A 8 -27.23 1.35 -13.23
CA VAL A 8 -26.74 0.23 -14.06
C VAL A 8 -25.32 0.49 -14.56
N GLU A 9 -25.02 1.73 -14.94
CA GLU A 9 -23.67 2.16 -15.34
C GLU A 9 -22.67 2.00 -14.19
N ASP A 10 -23.02 2.46 -12.98
CA ASP A 10 -22.15 2.34 -11.80
C ASP A 10 -21.83 0.87 -11.44
N ILE A 11 -22.83 -0.02 -11.49
CA ILE A 11 -22.63 -1.45 -11.24
C ILE A 11 -21.71 -2.07 -12.30
N SER A 12 -21.87 -1.68 -13.56
CA SER A 12 -21.02 -2.16 -14.65
C SER A 12 -19.57 -1.73 -14.44
N ILE A 13 -19.33 -0.45 -14.15
CA ILE A 13 -17.99 0.10 -13.91
C ILE A 13 -17.32 -0.61 -12.73
N ASP A 14 -18.04 -0.83 -11.63
CA ASP A 14 -17.48 -1.52 -10.47
C ASP A 14 -17.14 -3.00 -10.75
N ARG A 15 -17.93 -3.67 -11.58
CA ARG A 15 -17.61 -5.04 -12.03
C ARG A 15 -16.33 -5.05 -12.87
N GLU A 16 -16.17 -4.10 -13.78
CA GLU A 16 -14.96 -4.00 -14.60
C GLU A 16 -13.72 -3.67 -13.76
N ARG A 17 -13.84 -2.77 -12.79
CA ARG A 17 -12.75 -2.46 -11.83
C ARG A 17 -12.32 -3.71 -11.08
N ARG A 18 -13.27 -4.52 -10.60
CA ARG A 18 -12.97 -5.79 -9.92
C ARG A 18 -12.25 -6.78 -10.83
N LYS A 19 -12.68 -6.89 -12.10
CA LYS A 19 -12.01 -7.74 -13.09
C LYS A 19 -10.57 -7.26 -13.33
N ALA A 20 -10.38 -5.98 -13.60
CA ALA A 20 -9.05 -5.40 -13.82
C ALA A 20 -8.16 -5.55 -12.58
N LEU A 21 -8.70 -5.41 -11.36
CA LEU A 21 -7.95 -5.61 -10.12
C LEU A 21 -7.51 -7.07 -9.98
N ASN A 22 -8.39 -8.03 -10.28
CA ASN A 22 -8.04 -9.45 -10.22
C ASN A 22 -6.85 -9.79 -11.12
N GLU A 23 -6.77 -9.17 -12.30
CA GLU A 23 -5.65 -9.36 -13.24
C GLU A 23 -4.33 -8.78 -12.72
N LEU A 24 -4.35 -7.84 -11.77
CA LEU A 24 -3.15 -7.27 -11.14
C LEU A 24 -2.81 -7.86 -9.76
N LYS A 25 -3.70 -8.66 -9.15
CA LYS A 25 -3.56 -9.12 -7.76
C LYS A 25 -2.25 -9.83 -7.48
N GLU A 26 -1.85 -10.74 -8.36
CA GLU A 26 -0.61 -11.51 -8.19
C GLU A 26 0.62 -10.59 -8.25
N GLN A 27 0.64 -9.66 -9.20
CA GLN A 27 1.70 -8.67 -9.32
C GLN A 27 1.76 -7.76 -8.08
N LEU A 28 0.62 -7.27 -7.58
CA LEU A 28 0.56 -6.46 -6.36
C LEU A 28 1.05 -7.24 -5.13
N ALA A 29 0.69 -8.52 -5.02
CA ALA A 29 1.16 -9.39 -3.94
C ALA A 29 2.68 -9.62 -4.02
N GLN A 30 3.21 -9.91 -5.20
CA GLN A 30 4.64 -10.11 -5.40
C GLN A 30 5.43 -8.84 -5.06
N ARG A 31 4.93 -7.67 -5.47
CA ARG A 31 5.55 -6.38 -5.14
C ARG A 31 5.58 -6.14 -3.62
N ALA A 32 4.51 -6.45 -2.90
CA ALA A 32 4.49 -6.37 -1.44
C ALA A 32 5.50 -7.31 -0.76
N VAL A 33 5.70 -8.52 -1.31
CA VAL A 33 6.73 -9.46 -0.83
C VAL A 33 8.13 -8.88 -1.07
N ASN A 34 8.42 -8.46 -2.31
CA ASN A 34 9.71 -7.92 -2.73
C ASN A 34 10.09 -6.64 -1.98
N PHE A 35 9.08 -5.83 -1.60
CA PHE A 35 9.29 -4.60 -0.85
C PHE A 35 9.92 -4.84 0.54
N LEU A 36 9.71 -6.02 1.12
CA LEU A 36 10.24 -6.44 2.44
C LEU A 36 11.18 -7.66 2.36
N GLU A 37 11.78 -7.92 1.21
CA GLU A 37 12.64 -9.09 0.99
C GLU A 37 14.11 -8.83 1.33
N GLY A 38 14.80 -9.83 1.90
CA GLY A 38 16.24 -9.78 2.19
C GLY A 38 16.61 -8.67 3.19
N SER A 39 17.58 -7.84 2.82
CA SER A 39 18.04 -6.67 3.60
C SER A 39 17.04 -5.51 3.63
N LYS A 40 15.97 -5.55 2.82
CA LYS A 40 14.88 -4.55 2.77
C LYS A 40 13.90 -4.70 3.92
N SER A 41 14.40 -5.03 5.11
CA SER A 41 13.58 -5.23 6.30
C SER A 41 12.75 -3.99 6.64
N LYS A 42 11.62 -4.18 7.32
CA LYS A 42 10.85 -3.07 7.89
C LYS A 42 11.61 -2.45 9.09
N PRO A 43 11.38 -1.17 9.41
CA PRO A 43 11.81 -0.58 10.67
C PRO A 43 11.30 -1.40 11.86
N SER A 44 12.09 -1.57 12.92
CA SER A 44 11.70 -2.38 14.10
C SER A 44 10.39 -1.89 14.72
N GLU A 45 10.26 -0.57 14.85
CA GLU A 45 9.09 0.11 15.40
C GLU A 45 7.90 0.17 14.44
N MET A 46 8.06 -0.32 13.20
CA MET A 46 6.97 -0.29 12.22
C MET A 46 6.12 -1.55 12.27
N GLY A 47 4.99 -1.51 12.98
CA GLY A 47 4.07 -2.65 13.10
C GLY A 47 3.04 -2.77 11.95
N ASP A 48 2.32 -3.90 11.91
CA ASP A 48 1.27 -4.13 10.91
C ASP A 48 0.15 -3.06 10.97
N LYS A 49 -0.15 -2.55 12.17
CA LYS A 49 -1.15 -1.50 12.40
C LYS A 49 -0.88 -0.23 11.58
N GLN A 50 0.38 0.20 11.46
CA GLN A 50 0.71 1.39 10.67
C GLN A 50 0.45 1.18 9.18
N ILE A 51 0.73 -0.02 8.66
CA ILE A 51 0.43 -0.37 7.27
C ILE A 51 -1.09 -0.51 7.05
N ARG A 52 -1.83 -1.07 8.03
CA ARG A 52 -3.30 -1.13 7.95
C ARG A 52 -3.95 0.25 7.91
N ASN A 53 -3.36 1.26 8.54
CA ASN A 53 -3.85 2.63 8.42
C ASN A 53 -3.75 3.14 6.96
N LEU A 54 -2.74 2.70 6.20
CA LEU A 54 -2.64 3.02 4.76
C LEU A 54 -3.71 2.31 3.94
N VAL A 55 -4.12 1.09 4.31
CA VAL A 55 -5.27 0.41 3.68
C VAL A 55 -6.53 1.25 3.87
N ALA A 56 -6.82 1.67 5.10
CA ALA A 56 -7.98 2.49 5.41
C ALA A 56 -7.92 3.84 4.69
N LEU A 57 -6.76 4.49 4.68
CA LEU A 57 -6.56 5.75 3.97
C LEU A 57 -6.79 5.59 2.46
N ALA A 58 -6.25 4.54 1.84
CA ALA A 58 -6.45 4.29 0.40
C ALA A 58 -7.91 4.00 0.04
N GLN A 59 -8.70 3.45 0.97
CA GLN A 59 -10.14 3.23 0.77
C GLN A 59 -10.96 4.52 0.88
N MET A 60 -10.48 5.53 1.61
CA MET A 60 -11.20 6.77 1.90
C MET A 60 -10.70 7.98 1.10
N ALA A 61 -9.45 7.93 0.61
CA ALA A 61 -8.82 9.05 -0.08
C ALA A 61 -9.54 9.38 -1.39
N ALA A 62 -9.51 10.65 -1.79
CA ALA A 62 -10.02 11.05 -3.10
C ALA A 62 -8.95 10.90 -4.19
N THR A 63 -7.66 10.96 -3.82
CA THR A 63 -6.54 10.85 -4.75
C THR A 63 -5.33 10.13 -4.13
N PRO A 64 -4.45 9.50 -4.94
CA PRO A 64 -3.19 8.95 -4.43
C PRO A 64 -2.28 9.98 -3.74
N LEU A 65 -2.39 11.27 -4.10
CA LEU A 65 -1.60 12.35 -3.51
C LEU A 65 -1.86 12.51 -2.00
N GLU A 66 -3.08 12.23 -1.54
CA GLU A 66 -3.41 12.27 -0.10
C GLU A 66 -2.64 11.21 0.70
N ILE A 67 -2.37 10.05 0.07
CA ILE A 67 -1.58 8.98 0.69
C ILE A 67 -0.11 9.38 0.74
N GLU A 68 0.42 9.98 -0.34
CA GLU A 68 1.80 10.53 -0.35
C GLU A 68 1.97 11.61 0.72
N ALA A 69 1.05 12.57 0.81
CA ALA A 69 1.07 13.63 1.82
C ALA A 69 0.97 13.07 3.25
N PHE A 70 0.20 12.00 3.45
CA PHE A 70 0.17 11.30 4.74
C PHE A 70 1.53 10.68 5.08
N ILE A 71 2.21 10.05 4.12
CA ILE A 71 3.55 9.49 4.34
C ILE A 71 4.54 10.60 4.68
N ASP A 72 4.51 11.73 3.96
CA ASP A 72 5.36 12.90 4.25
C ASP A 72 5.13 13.43 5.67
N TYR A 73 3.86 13.53 6.07
CA TYR A 73 3.49 13.92 7.43
C TYR A 73 4.01 12.93 8.48
N GLN A 74 3.89 11.63 8.24
CA GLN A 74 4.38 10.60 9.14
C GLN A 74 5.91 10.64 9.28
N MET A 75 6.62 10.86 8.17
CA MET A 75 8.07 11.06 8.18
C MET A 75 8.48 12.31 8.97
N GLY A 76 7.80 13.44 8.74
CA GLY A 76 8.07 14.70 9.45
C GLY A 76 7.79 14.63 10.96
N ARG A 77 6.94 13.71 11.41
CA ARG A 77 6.67 13.45 12.84
C ARG A 77 7.61 12.44 13.48
N ASP A 78 8.33 11.65 12.69
CA ASP A 78 9.27 10.63 13.18
C ASP A 78 10.61 11.28 13.58
N ASN A 79 10.57 12.12 14.62
CA ASN A 79 11.73 12.88 15.11
C ASN A 79 12.91 12.01 15.56
N LYS A 80 12.68 10.72 15.83
CA LYS A 80 13.71 9.77 16.27
C LYS A 80 14.24 8.90 15.12
N GLU A 81 13.69 9.04 13.92
CA GLU A 81 14.02 8.24 12.74
C GLU A 81 13.99 6.72 13.00
N VAL A 82 13.00 6.26 13.78
CA VAL A 82 12.88 4.84 14.18
C VAL A 82 11.83 4.08 13.37
N SER A 83 10.96 4.80 12.66
CA SER A 83 9.83 4.23 11.91
C SER A 83 9.85 4.72 10.46
N TRP A 84 9.01 5.67 10.08
CA TRP A 84 8.86 6.15 8.70
C TRP A 84 10.11 6.78 8.11
N SER A 85 10.87 7.51 8.91
CA SER A 85 12.11 8.18 8.50
C SER A 85 13.34 7.30 8.66
N LYS A 86 13.18 6.09 9.22
CA LYS A 86 14.29 5.14 9.38
C LYS A 86 14.88 4.78 8.02
N ARG A 87 16.19 4.98 7.88
CA ARG A 87 16.94 4.57 6.69
C ARG A 87 17.17 3.06 6.69
N ILE A 88 16.79 2.42 5.59
CA ILE A 88 17.07 1.01 5.28
C ILE A 88 17.71 0.99 3.90
N GLU A 89 18.91 0.41 3.79
CA GLU A 89 19.70 0.45 2.56
C GLU A 89 19.98 1.88 2.07
N GLY A 90 20.18 2.82 3.01
CA GLY A 90 20.51 4.21 2.71
C GLY A 90 19.32 5.12 2.42
N GLU A 91 18.10 4.60 2.28
CA GLU A 91 16.90 5.38 1.98
C GLU A 91 15.86 5.33 3.11
N PRO A 92 15.19 6.45 3.46
CA PRO A 92 14.06 6.44 4.38
C PRO A 92 12.94 5.51 3.91
N PHE A 93 12.39 4.73 4.84
CA PHE A 93 11.32 3.78 4.53
C PHE A 93 10.12 4.45 3.82
N GLY A 94 9.71 5.63 4.29
CA GLY A 94 8.61 6.39 3.68
C GLY A 94 8.87 6.80 2.24
N GLU A 95 10.09 7.23 1.89
CA GLU A 95 10.45 7.54 0.49
C GLU A 95 10.41 6.29 -0.39
N ARG A 96 10.92 5.16 0.12
CA ARG A 96 10.84 3.89 -0.60
C ARG A 96 9.39 3.51 -0.88
N LEU A 97 8.51 3.69 0.11
CA LEU A 97 7.08 3.40 -0.02
C LEU A 97 6.38 4.36 -0.99
N LYS A 98 6.78 5.64 -1.04
CA LYS A 98 6.28 6.62 -2.02
C LYS A 98 6.64 6.23 -3.46
N ARG A 99 7.87 5.76 -3.69
CA ARG A 99 8.27 5.23 -5.02
C ARG A 99 7.43 4.03 -5.43
N GLU A 100 7.23 3.10 -4.49
CA GLU A 100 6.39 1.93 -4.71
C GLU A 100 4.93 2.30 -5.02
N LEU A 101 4.38 3.30 -4.30
CA LEU A 101 3.06 3.87 -4.57
C LEU A 101 2.97 4.42 -5.99
N LYS A 102 3.96 5.19 -6.43
CA LYS A 102 4.00 5.74 -7.79
C LYS A 102 4.00 4.64 -8.85
N GLU A 103 4.80 3.60 -8.68
CA GLU A 103 4.84 2.46 -9.61
C GLU A 103 3.48 1.73 -9.69
N ILE A 104 2.80 1.56 -8.57
CA ILE A 104 1.45 0.95 -8.53
C ILE A 104 0.42 1.85 -9.22
N VAL A 105 0.49 3.16 -9.00
CA VAL A 105 -0.39 4.13 -9.67
C VAL A 105 -0.17 4.12 -11.18
N ASP A 106 1.07 4.08 -11.64
CA ASP A 106 1.39 4.02 -13.06
C ASP A 106 0.91 2.70 -13.69
N MET A 107 1.06 1.57 -12.99
CA MET A 107 0.48 0.29 -13.39
C MET A 107 -1.05 0.33 -13.48
N ALA A 108 -1.71 0.93 -12.49
CA ALA A 108 -3.16 1.08 -12.48
C ALA A 108 -3.63 1.97 -13.65
N ARG A 109 -2.91 3.05 -13.96
CA ARG A 109 -3.19 3.94 -15.10
C ARG A 109 -2.98 3.26 -16.44
N GLN A 110 -1.97 2.41 -16.59
CA GLN A 110 -1.80 1.59 -17.80
C GLN A 110 -2.98 0.66 -18.02
N LYS A 111 -3.58 0.16 -16.93
CA LYS A 111 -4.71 -0.77 -17.01
C LYS A 111 -6.07 -0.09 -17.19
N ARG A 112 -6.31 1.00 -16.46
CA ARG A 112 -7.51 1.85 -16.54
C ARG A 112 -7.08 3.32 -16.49
N PRO A 113 -6.80 3.94 -17.64
CA PRO A 113 -6.46 5.35 -17.71
C PRO A 113 -7.55 6.21 -17.06
N GLU A 114 -7.14 7.30 -16.41
CA GLU A 114 -8.03 8.30 -15.77
C GLU A 114 -8.92 7.80 -14.62
N ASP A 115 -8.98 6.49 -14.34
CA ASP A 115 -9.73 5.90 -13.23
C ASP A 115 -8.93 5.98 -11.91
N LYS A 116 -8.97 7.16 -11.28
CA LYS A 116 -8.32 7.41 -9.98
C LYS A 116 -8.78 6.43 -8.90
N ARG A 117 -10.07 6.05 -8.92
CA ARG A 117 -10.65 5.09 -7.98
C ARG A 117 -10.05 3.70 -8.16
N PHE A 118 -9.77 3.30 -9.41
CA PHE A 118 -9.04 2.05 -9.66
C PHE A 118 -7.61 2.10 -9.10
N SER A 119 -6.90 3.23 -9.24
CA SER A 119 -5.56 3.39 -8.65
C SER A 119 -5.59 3.23 -7.13
N LEU A 120 -6.56 3.84 -6.46
CA LEU A 120 -6.77 3.71 -5.01
C LEU A 120 -7.12 2.27 -4.59
N LEU A 121 -7.93 1.55 -5.37
CA LEU A 121 -8.21 0.14 -5.14
C LEU A 121 -6.94 -0.73 -5.22
N CYS A 122 -6.08 -0.48 -6.22
CA CYS A 122 -4.79 -1.16 -6.34
C CYS A 122 -3.88 -0.87 -5.13
N LEU A 123 -3.82 0.37 -4.67
CA LEU A 123 -3.05 0.75 -3.48
C LEU A 123 -3.58 0.10 -2.21
N ALA A 124 -4.90 0.12 -1.99
CA ALA A 124 -5.53 -0.55 -0.85
C ALA A 124 -5.21 -2.05 -0.84
N GLN A 125 -5.27 -2.69 -2.01
CA GLN A 125 -4.94 -4.11 -2.17
C GLN A 125 -3.46 -4.39 -1.89
N PHE A 126 -2.55 -3.56 -2.42
CA PHE A 126 -1.11 -3.65 -2.14
C PHE A 126 -0.81 -3.50 -0.65
N PHE A 127 -1.33 -2.45 0.01
CA PHE A 127 -1.12 -2.25 1.44
C PHE A 127 -1.70 -3.40 2.28
N GLY A 128 -2.79 -4.02 1.82
CA GLY A 128 -3.33 -5.23 2.44
C GLY A 128 -2.33 -6.40 2.41
N TYR A 129 -1.74 -6.67 1.26
CA TYR A 129 -0.69 -7.68 1.12
C TYR A 129 0.56 -7.33 1.94
N LEU A 130 0.97 -6.05 1.91
CA LEU A 130 2.11 -5.57 2.68
C LEU A 130 1.89 -5.74 4.19
N ALA A 131 0.69 -5.45 4.69
CA ALA A 131 0.35 -5.65 6.10
C ALA A 131 0.42 -7.13 6.50
N TRP A 132 -0.06 -8.04 5.64
CA TRP A 132 0.11 -9.48 5.88
C TRP A 132 1.58 -9.90 5.86
N ARG A 133 2.38 -9.34 4.95
CA ARG A 133 3.82 -9.60 4.91
C ARG A 133 4.51 -9.14 6.20
N VAL A 134 4.21 -7.94 6.69
CA VAL A 134 4.71 -7.44 7.98
C VAL A 134 4.34 -8.39 9.11
N LYS A 135 3.07 -8.77 9.22
CA LYS A 135 2.58 -9.68 10.27
C LYS A 135 3.28 -11.04 10.21
N TYR A 136 3.50 -11.58 9.00
CA TYR A 136 4.21 -12.84 8.81
C TYR A 136 5.67 -12.75 9.27
N LEU A 137 6.37 -11.67 8.94
CA LEU A 137 7.75 -11.45 9.38
C LEU A 137 7.86 -11.30 10.90
N GLU A 138 6.88 -10.65 11.54
CA GLU A 138 6.80 -10.56 13.00
C GLU A 138 6.59 -11.92 13.66
N TYR A 139 5.71 -12.74 13.09
CA TYR A 139 5.51 -14.12 13.53
C TYR A 139 6.80 -14.95 13.44
N LEU A 140 7.54 -14.87 12.33
CA LEU A 140 8.81 -15.58 12.17
C LEU A 140 9.85 -15.13 13.21
N ARG A 141 9.99 -13.82 13.46
CA ARG A 141 10.91 -13.30 14.49
C ARG A 141 10.53 -13.79 15.89
N ALA A 142 9.24 -13.85 16.20
CA ALA A 142 8.76 -14.36 17.48
C ALA A 142 9.11 -15.86 17.67
N GLN A 143 9.04 -16.67 16.61
CA GLN A 143 9.45 -18.07 16.66
C GLN A 143 10.96 -18.26 16.76
N SER A 144 11.75 -17.35 16.18
CA SER A 144 13.21 -17.43 16.15
C SER A 144 13.86 -17.05 17.49
N GLY A 145 13.08 -16.56 18.46
CA GLY A 145 13.59 -16.10 19.76
C GLY A 145 14.28 -14.73 19.74
N GLU A 146 14.38 -14.09 18.59
CA GLU A 146 15.00 -12.77 18.41
C GLU A 146 14.20 -11.63 19.06
N GLY A 147 12.95 -11.87 19.46
CA GLY A 147 12.08 -10.87 20.10
C GLY A 147 12.15 -10.80 21.64
N ARG A 148 13.12 -11.45 22.31
CA ARG A 148 13.23 -11.52 23.79
C ARG A 148 14.41 -10.74 24.39
N ARG A 149 14.98 -9.75 23.70
CA ARG A 149 16.07 -8.92 24.25
C ARG A 149 15.67 -7.45 24.35
#